data_AF-A0A450TRA3-F1
#
_entry.id   AF-A0A450TRA3-F1
#
_cell.length_a   1.000
_cell.length_b   1.000
_cell.length_c   1.000
_cell.angle_alpha   90.00
_cell.angle_beta   90.00
_cell.angle_gamma   90.00
#
_symmetry.space_group_name_H-M   'P 1'
#
loop_
_entity.id
_entity.type
_entity.pdbx_description
1 polymer ?
#
loop_
_entity_poly.entity_id
_entity_poly.type
_entity_poly.pdbx_seq_one_letter_code
_entity_poly.pdbx_strand_id
1 'polypeptide(L)'
;MVMTALREELNGINLGNKLRNERAQTMIGQLGAHPQKSIPAAINGGWYDTKAAYNLLSHKQVTAQKILEPHYNAAFERIKEYPIVLCPQDTTELDYTSKKDIQGLGTLNYETRKGLYLHVTLAVTPERLSLGLLDSWSWTRPFEDADKESIRWLEEYQRVNEQQQLLQEQGVQTQLVYMADREGDIYDIFAEQRNIENRSEVAADWLIRSQHDRKTDEDKKLRALVEQAQPLGEIAQPLGEIEFILPRGRDGSKARPVVQTLRAVEVPLTPPQSGQP
;
A
#
# COMPACT_ATOMS: atom_id res chain seq x y z
N MET A 1 -32.44 11.05 5.36
CA MET A 1 -31.22 10.42 5.92
C MET A 1 -30.09 10.91 5.04
N VAL A 2 -29.11 11.65 5.55
CA VAL A 2 -27.98 12.10 4.71
C VAL A 2 -27.21 10.85 4.30
N MET A 3 -27.32 10.46 3.03
CA MET A 3 -26.41 9.49 2.44
C MET A 3 -25.04 10.17 2.40
N THR A 4 -24.11 9.67 3.21
CA THR A 4 -22.71 10.07 3.13
C THR A 4 -22.03 9.16 2.10
N ALA A 5 -21.10 9.71 1.31
CA ALA A 5 -20.31 8.92 0.35
C ALA A 5 -19.68 7.66 1.00
N LEU A 6 -19.30 7.73 2.28
CA LEU A 6 -18.77 6.60 3.04
C LEU A 6 -19.75 5.44 3.26
N ARG A 7 -21.06 5.67 3.22
CA ARG A 7 -22.04 4.59 3.28
C ARG A 7 -22.01 3.74 2.00
N GLU A 8 -21.83 4.41 0.86
CA GLU A 8 -21.82 3.79 -0.46
C GLU A 8 -20.56 2.95 -0.68
N GLU A 9 -19.45 3.28 0.00
CA GLU A 9 -18.24 2.46 0.06
C GLU A 9 -18.48 1.07 0.69
N LEU A 10 -19.59 0.88 1.41
CA LEU A 10 -20.02 -0.42 1.94
C LEU A 10 -21.18 -1.04 1.13
N ASN A 11 -21.43 -0.59 -0.11
CA ASN A 11 -22.39 -1.23 -0.99
C ASN A 11 -21.96 -2.67 -1.30
N GLY A 12 -22.89 -3.61 -1.20
CA GLY A 12 -22.60 -5.03 -1.38
C GLY A 12 -21.99 -5.73 -0.16
N ILE A 13 -21.82 -5.05 0.98
CA ILE A 13 -21.27 -5.68 2.19
C ILE A 13 -22.04 -6.96 2.57
N ASN A 14 -21.29 -8.04 2.85
CA ASN A 14 -21.86 -9.33 3.20
C ASN A 14 -21.33 -9.85 4.54
N LEU A 15 -22.01 -9.49 5.62
CA LEU A 15 -21.75 -9.99 6.96
C LEU A 15 -22.66 -11.19 7.31
N GLY A 16 -23.31 -11.83 6.32
CA GLY A 16 -24.17 -13.00 6.54
C GLY A 16 -25.54 -12.71 7.17
N ASN A 17 -25.91 -11.44 7.33
CA ASN A 17 -27.24 -11.03 7.83
C ASN A 17 -27.61 -9.62 7.33
N LYS A 18 -28.81 -9.47 6.77
CA LYS A 18 -29.27 -8.19 6.19
C LYS A 18 -29.24 -7.02 7.18
N LEU A 19 -29.76 -7.21 8.39
CA LEU A 19 -29.78 -6.16 9.42
C LEU A 19 -28.36 -5.79 9.88
N ARG A 20 -27.45 -6.76 9.88
CA ARG A 20 -26.03 -6.53 10.20
C ARG A 20 -25.36 -5.68 9.12
N ASN A 21 -25.65 -5.95 7.86
CA ASN A 21 -25.15 -5.18 6.71
C ASN A 21 -25.66 -3.72 6.78
N GLU A 22 -26.96 -3.53 6.97
CA GLU A 22 -27.58 -2.21 7.11
C GLU A 22 -27.00 -1.43 8.30
N ARG A 23 -26.71 -2.12 9.40
CA ARG A 23 -26.08 -1.51 10.58
C ARG A 23 -24.64 -1.09 10.32
N ALA A 24 -23.84 -1.91 9.64
CA ALA A 24 -22.47 -1.55 9.29
C ALA A 24 -22.43 -0.30 8.39
N GLN A 25 -23.30 -0.26 7.37
CA GLN A 25 -23.48 0.89 6.50
C GLN A 25 -23.93 2.16 7.24
N THR A 26 -24.84 2.02 8.21
CA THR A 26 -25.28 3.17 9.02
C THR A 26 -24.15 3.65 9.95
N MET A 27 -23.46 2.70 10.59
CA MET A 27 -22.37 2.98 11.52
C MET A 27 -21.21 3.71 10.82
N ILE A 28 -20.75 3.24 9.65
CA ILE A 28 -19.65 3.90 8.92
C ILE A 28 -20.02 5.33 8.53
N GLY A 29 -21.28 5.58 8.13
CA GLY A 29 -21.74 6.91 7.77
C GLY A 29 -21.72 7.88 8.96
N GLN A 30 -22.09 7.40 10.15
CA GLN A 30 -22.08 8.18 11.39
C GLN A 30 -20.65 8.43 11.91
N LEU A 31 -19.79 7.40 11.90
CA LEU A 31 -18.38 7.54 12.26
C LEU A 31 -17.66 8.48 11.28
N GLY A 32 -17.95 8.37 9.99
CA GLY A 32 -17.39 9.21 8.94
C GLY A 32 -17.78 10.68 9.03
N ALA A 33 -19.00 10.98 9.50
CA ALA A 33 -19.42 12.35 9.79
C ALA A 33 -18.70 12.95 11.03
N HIS A 34 -18.13 12.10 11.88
CA HIS A 34 -17.53 12.47 13.16
C HIS A 34 -16.22 11.69 13.46
N PRO A 35 -15.19 11.75 12.59
CA PRO A 35 -14.04 10.85 12.64
C PRO A 35 -13.16 11.00 13.89
N GLN A 36 -13.27 12.13 14.59
CA GLN A 36 -12.51 12.43 15.82
C GLN A 36 -13.28 12.07 17.11
N LYS A 37 -14.55 11.64 17.00
CA LYS A 37 -15.37 11.31 18.16
C LYS A 37 -15.25 9.83 18.50
N SER A 38 -15.41 9.52 19.79
CA SER A 38 -15.61 8.14 20.23
C SER A 38 -16.92 7.57 19.66
N ILE A 39 -17.04 6.24 19.58
CA ILE A 39 -18.26 5.57 19.10
C ILE A 39 -19.53 6.13 19.79
N PRO A 40 -19.61 6.24 21.14
CA PRO A 40 -20.81 6.77 21.78
C PRO A 40 -21.14 8.23 21.43
N ALA A 41 -20.13 9.03 21.07
CA ALA A 41 -20.30 10.44 20.72
C ALA A 41 -20.56 10.67 19.22
N ALA A 42 -20.22 9.70 18.37
CA ALA A 42 -20.46 9.73 16.93
C ALA A 42 -21.80 9.10 16.54
N ILE A 43 -22.22 8.05 17.26
CA ILE A 43 -23.46 7.32 16.95
C ILE A 43 -24.68 8.12 17.40
N ASN A 44 -25.58 8.39 16.46
CA ASN A 44 -26.85 9.03 16.72
C ASN A 44 -27.87 7.96 17.16
N GLY A 45 -28.71 8.28 18.17
CA GLY A 45 -29.76 7.38 18.67
C GLY A 45 -29.57 6.86 20.10
N GLY A 46 -28.55 7.36 20.80
CA GLY A 46 -28.39 7.15 22.24
C GLY A 46 -27.91 5.74 22.61
N TRP A 47 -28.36 5.25 23.76
CA TRP A 47 -27.82 4.03 24.38
C TRP A 47 -27.99 2.77 23.52
N TYR A 48 -29.16 2.59 22.91
CA TYR A 48 -29.47 1.38 22.13
C TYR A 48 -28.60 1.26 20.88
N ASP A 49 -28.44 2.34 20.12
CA ASP A 49 -27.62 2.33 18.91
C ASP A 49 -26.13 2.25 19.22
N THR A 50 -25.69 2.86 20.32
CA THR A 50 -24.32 2.69 20.82
C THR A 50 -24.03 1.23 21.14
N LYS A 51 -24.91 0.56 21.90
CA LYS A 51 -24.76 -0.87 22.24
C LYS A 51 -24.83 -1.74 20.98
N ALA A 52 -25.68 -1.38 20.02
CA ALA A 52 -25.79 -2.07 18.75
C ALA A 52 -24.51 -1.98 17.90
N ALA A 53 -23.81 -0.83 17.92
CA ALA A 53 -22.52 -0.65 17.25
C ALA A 53 -21.42 -1.49 17.92
N TYR A 54 -21.32 -1.49 19.24
CA TYR A 54 -20.39 -2.36 19.96
C TYR A 54 -20.65 -3.85 19.69
N ASN A 55 -21.91 -4.28 19.74
CA ASN A 55 -22.29 -5.65 19.43
C ASN A 55 -21.97 -6.04 17.98
N LEU A 56 -22.03 -5.10 17.04
CA LEU A 56 -21.63 -5.33 15.65
C LEU A 56 -20.11 -5.58 15.58
N LEU A 57 -19.31 -4.69 16.17
CA LEU A 57 -17.83 -4.76 16.13
C LEU A 57 -17.28 -5.97 16.91
N SER A 58 -17.97 -6.43 17.94
CA SER A 58 -17.58 -7.62 18.71
C SER A 58 -18.08 -8.93 18.10
N HIS A 59 -18.82 -8.89 16.98
CA HIS A 59 -19.43 -10.08 16.42
C HIS A 59 -18.42 -10.89 15.61
N LYS A 60 -18.22 -12.18 15.93
CA LYS A 60 -17.21 -13.06 15.30
C LYS A 60 -17.21 -13.14 13.77
N GLN A 61 -18.36 -12.90 13.13
CA GLN A 61 -18.50 -12.89 11.66
C GLN A 61 -18.16 -11.54 11.02
N VAL A 62 -17.94 -10.50 11.81
CA VAL A 62 -17.58 -9.15 11.40
C VAL A 62 -16.07 -9.02 11.56
N THR A 63 -15.34 -9.24 10.48
CA THR A 63 -13.88 -9.08 10.44
C THR A 63 -13.54 -7.78 9.72
N ALA A 64 -12.33 -7.24 9.95
CA ALA A 64 -11.82 -6.09 9.22
C ALA A 64 -11.89 -6.33 7.69
N GLN A 65 -11.47 -7.52 7.24
CA GLN A 65 -11.53 -7.90 5.83
C GLN A 65 -12.95 -7.80 5.26
N LYS A 66 -13.97 -8.36 5.93
CA LYS A 66 -15.35 -8.32 5.44
C LYS A 66 -15.97 -6.92 5.47
N ILE A 67 -15.48 -6.04 6.35
CA ILE A 67 -15.90 -4.64 6.36
C ILE A 67 -15.28 -3.90 5.18
N LEU A 68 -13.99 -4.14 4.87
CA LEU A 68 -13.26 -3.40 3.85
C LEU A 68 -13.41 -3.97 2.42
N GLU A 69 -13.76 -5.24 2.27
CA GLU A 69 -14.01 -5.89 0.97
C GLU A 69 -14.90 -5.07 0.00
N PRO A 70 -16.07 -4.55 0.40
CA PRO A 70 -16.85 -3.67 -0.50
C PRO A 70 -16.13 -2.37 -0.88
N HIS A 71 -15.28 -1.83 0.01
CA HIS A 71 -14.47 -0.65 -0.31
C HIS A 71 -13.38 -0.98 -1.32
N TYR A 72 -12.72 -2.14 -1.19
CA TYR A 72 -11.74 -2.61 -2.17
C TYR A 72 -12.37 -2.76 -3.55
N ASN A 73 -13.58 -3.32 -3.62
CA ASN A 73 -14.35 -3.42 -4.86
C ASN A 73 -14.67 -2.02 -5.43
N ALA A 74 -15.09 -1.08 -4.59
CA ALA A 74 -15.36 0.30 -5.02
C ALA A 74 -14.09 1.04 -5.47
N ALA A 75 -12.93 0.76 -4.87
CA ALA A 75 -11.65 1.26 -5.34
C ALA A 75 -11.26 0.63 -6.68
N PHE A 76 -11.47 -0.69 -6.84
CA PHE A 76 -11.24 -1.41 -8.09
C PHE A 76 -12.10 -0.87 -9.24
N GLU A 77 -13.36 -0.51 -9.00
CA GLU A 77 -14.17 0.14 -10.04
C GLU A 77 -13.62 1.52 -10.42
N ARG A 78 -13.11 2.30 -9.46
CA ARG A 78 -12.53 3.62 -9.71
C ARG A 78 -11.24 3.57 -10.52
N ILE A 79 -10.36 2.59 -10.29
CA ILE A 79 -9.07 2.53 -11.01
C ILE A 79 -9.25 2.31 -12.51
N LYS A 80 -10.36 1.67 -12.93
CA LYS A 80 -10.67 1.40 -14.35
C LYS A 80 -10.83 2.66 -15.20
N GLU A 81 -11.11 3.79 -14.58
CA GLU A 81 -11.28 5.08 -15.26
C GLU A 81 -9.94 5.75 -15.63
N TYR A 82 -8.82 5.20 -15.17
CA TYR A 82 -7.50 5.80 -15.34
C TYR A 82 -6.55 4.89 -16.12
N PRO A 83 -5.74 5.44 -17.03
CA PRO A 83 -4.80 4.64 -17.81
C PRO A 83 -3.63 4.12 -16.96
N ILE A 84 -3.24 4.86 -15.92
CA ILE A 84 -2.15 4.53 -15.01
C ILE A 84 -2.63 4.77 -13.58
N VAL A 85 -2.41 3.79 -12.71
CA VAL A 85 -2.66 3.91 -11.28
C VAL A 85 -1.42 3.49 -10.52
N LEU A 86 -0.95 4.35 -9.62
CA LEU A 86 0.16 4.09 -8.72
C LEU A 86 -0.39 3.37 -7.49
N CYS A 87 0.33 2.33 -7.07
CA CYS A 87 -0.01 1.50 -5.92
C CYS A 87 1.10 1.61 -4.85
N PRO A 88 1.29 2.77 -4.19
CA PRO A 88 2.17 2.88 -3.03
C PRO A 88 1.74 1.95 -1.91
N GLN A 89 2.73 1.25 -1.40
CA GLN A 89 2.61 0.34 -0.28
C GLN A 89 3.53 0.77 0.86
N ASP A 90 3.03 0.64 2.08
CA ASP A 90 3.81 0.89 3.28
C ASP A 90 3.23 0.15 4.47
N THR A 91 4.09 -0.12 5.45
CA THR A 91 3.73 -0.72 6.73
C THR A 91 3.68 0.37 7.79
N THR A 92 2.56 0.43 8.52
CA THR A 92 2.44 1.28 9.71
C THR A 92 2.15 0.47 10.96
N GLU A 93 2.41 1.07 12.11
CA GLU A 93 2.16 0.47 13.42
C GLU A 93 0.92 1.08 14.06
N LEU A 94 0.00 0.23 14.53
CA LEU A 94 -1.09 0.66 15.40
C LEU A 94 -0.67 0.41 16.86
N ASP A 95 -0.26 1.47 17.53
CA ASP A 95 0.25 1.42 18.91
C ASP A 95 -0.89 1.43 19.94
N TYR A 96 -1.00 0.34 20.69
CA TYR A 96 -1.96 0.14 21.76
C TYR A 96 -1.28 -0.07 23.12
N THR A 97 -0.03 0.34 23.29
CA THR A 97 0.77 0.11 24.50
C THR A 97 0.08 0.58 25.78
N SER A 98 -0.69 1.68 25.70
CA SER A 98 -1.45 2.21 26.85
C SER A 98 -2.76 1.45 27.17
N LYS A 99 -3.19 0.52 26.32
CA LYS A 99 -4.47 -0.19 26.40
C LYS A 99 -4.28 -1.61 26.94
N LYS A 100 -4.08 -1.71 28.25
CA LYS A 100 -3.73 -2.96 28.95
C LYS A 100 -4.77 -4.09 28.84
N ASP A 101 -6.03 -3.75 28.55
CA ASP A 101 -7.13 -4.72 28.49
C ASP A 101 -7.30 -5.37 27.11
N ILE A 102 -6.56 -4.91 26.07
CA ILE A 102 -6.64 -5.50 24.74
C ILE A 102 -5.83 -6.79 24.70
N GLN A 103 -6.52 -7.88 24.39
CA GLN A 103 -5.91 -9.20 24.23
C GLN A 103 -5.40 -9.41 22.81
N GLY A 104 -4.40 -10.28 22.66
CA GLY A 104 -3.89 -10.71 21.34
C GLY A 104 -2.96 -9.72 20.66
N LEU A 105 -2.52 -8.65 21.31
CA LEU A 105 -1.52 -7.72 20.75
C LEU A 105 -0.13 -8.38 20.67
N GLY A 106 0.59 -8.07 19.59
CA GLY A 106 1.99 -8.43 19.40
C GLY A 106 2.96 -7.36 19.90
N THR A 107 4.25 -7.55 19.64
CA THR A 107 5.31 -6.56 19.86
C THR A 107 5.54 -5.72 18.61
N LEU A 108 5.77 -4.42 18.83
CA LEU A 108 6.19 -3.50 17.77
C LEU A 108 7.73 -3.47 17.67
N ASN A 109 8.32 -2.39 17.15
CA ASN A 109 9.77 -2.22 17.05
C ASN A 109 10.56 -2.27 18.39
N TYR A 110 9.88 -2.22 19.54
CA TYR A 110 10.48 -2.40 20.86
C TYR A 110 9.65 -3.40 21.67
N GLU A 111 10.32 -4.21 22.50
CA GLU A 111 9.67 -5.25 23.31
C GLU A 111 8.55 -4.71 24.23
N THR A 112 8.74 -3.49 24.72
CA THR A 112 7.79 -2.78 25.60
C THR A 112 6.60 -2.19 24.87
N ARG A 113 6.66 -2.04 23.54
CA ARG A 113 5.56 -1.51 22.72
C ARG A 113 4.66 -2.64 22.25
N LYS A 114 3.35 -2.49 22.46
CA LYS A 114 2.33 -3.49 22.11
C LYS A 114 1.35 -2.93 21.09
N GLY A 115 1.07 -3.72 20.06
CA GLY A 115 0.25 -3.28 18.95
C GLY A 115 0.06 -4.34 17.89
N LEU A 116 -0.32 -3.88 16.70
CA LEU A 116 -0.33 -4.66 15.48
C LEU A 116 0.22 -3.80 14.34
N TYR A 117 0.70 -4.45 13.31
CA TYR A 117 1.10 -3.79 12.07
C TYR A 117 -0.07 -3.79 11.10
N LEU A 118 -0.11 -2.77 10.26
CA LEU A 118 -1.06 -2.60 9.18
C LEU A 118 -0.27 -2.30 7.91
N HIS A 119 -0.39 -3.18 6.92
CA HIS A 119 0.13 -2.95 5.59
C HIS A 119 -1.03 -2.61 4.67
N VAL A 120 -0.85 -1.59 3.83
CA VAL A 120 -1.90 -1.08 2.94
C VAL A 120 -1.38 -0.93 1.51
N THR A 121 -2.23 -1.24 0.55
CA THR A 121 -2.04 -0.87 -0.85
C THR A 121 -3.01 0.26 -1.19
N LEU A 122 -2.49 1.48 -1.28
CA LEU A 122 -3.28 2.66 -1.64
C LEU A 122 -3.23 2.87 -3.16
N ALA A 123 -4.37 3.01 -3.82
CA ALA A 123 -4.43 3.42 -5.22
C ALA A 123 -4.46 4.96 -5.33
N VAL A 124 -3.55 5.52 -6.12
CA VAL A 124 -3.52 6.95 -6.44
C VAL A 124 -3.21 7.19 -7.92
N THR A 125 -3.73 8.27 -8.48
CA THR A 125 -3.33 8.71 -9.84
C THR A 125 -1.95 9.39 -9.80
N PRO A 126 -1.27 9.53 -10.95
CA PRO A 126 -0.06 10.36 -11.05
C PRO A 126 -0.25 11.81 -10.57
N GLU A 127 -1.46 12.36 -10.71
CA GLU A 127 -1.87 13.68 -10.22
C GLU A 127 -2.18 13.70 -8.70
N ARG A 128 -1.96 12.58 -8.01
CA ARG A 128 -2.13 12.39 -6.57
C ARG A 128 -3.58 12.39 -6.11
N LEU A 129 -4.52 12.06 -6.98
CA LEU A 129 -5.90 11.78 -6.59
C LEU A 129 -5.97 10.41 -5.92
N SER A 130 -6.52 10.34 -4.70
CA SER A 130 -6.71 9.07 -4.00
C SER A 130 -7.94 8.32 -4.52
N LEU A 131 -7.73 7.08 -4.95
CA LEU A 131 -8.75 6.17 -5.48
C LEU A 131 -9.18 5.09 -4.49
N GLY A 132 -8.73 5.17 -3.23
CA GLY A 132 -9.07 4.20 -2.17
C GLY A 132 -8.01 3.12 -1.97
N LEU A 133 -8.30 2.17 -1.08
CA LEU A 133 -7.43 1.03 -0.80
C LEU A 133 -7.80 -0.11 -1.74
N LEU A 134 -6.80 -0.76 -2.35
CA LEU A 134 -7.00 -1.99 -3.11
C LEU A 134 -6.92 -3.22 -2.21
N ASP A 135 -6.10 -3.13 -1.17
CA ASP A 135 -5.99 -4.18 -0.17
C ASP A 135 -5.41 -3.66 1.14
N SER A 136 -5.65 -4.39 2.23
CA SER A 136 -4.92 -4.20 3.48
C SER A 136 -4.91 -5.47 4.32
N TRP A 137 -3.81 -5.66 5.05
CA TRP A 137 -3.64 -6.78 5.96
C TRP A 137 -3.05 -6.31 7.28
N SER A 138 -3.50 -6.93 8.36
CA SER A 138 -3.02 -6.63 9.71
C SER A 138 -2.56 -7.88 10.44
N TRP A 139 -1.45 -7.79 11.17
CA TRP A 139 -0.89 -8.91 11.91
C TRP A 139 -0.22 -8.48 13.20
N THR A 140 -0.01 -9.48 14.05
CA THR A 140 0.77 -9.38 15.28
C THR A 140 1.94 -10.35 15.19
N ARG A 141 3.07 -10.00 15.77
CA ARG A 141 4.24 -10.88 15.87
C ARG A 141 4.83 -10.86 17.28
N PRO A 142 5.55 -11.92 17.70
CA PRO A 142 6.50 -11.83 18.81
C PRO A 142 7.74 -11.04 18.38
N PHE A 143 8.62 -10.68 19.31
CA PHE A 143 9.75 -9.77 19.02
C PHE A 143 10.82 -10.45 18.18
N GLU A 144 10.94 -11.77 18.30
CA GLU A 144 11.98 -12.61 17.73
C GLU A 144 11.77 -12.93 16.24
N ASP A 145 10.55 -12.77 15.72
CA ASP A 145 10.17 -13.13 14.34
C ASP A 145 10.36 -11.98 13.33
N ALA A 146 11.24 -11.03 13.62
CA ALA A 146 11.34 -9.80 12.84
C ALA A 146 11.94 -9.96 11.44
N ASP A 147 12.74 -11.00 11.21
CA ASP A 147 13.55 -11.15 9.99
C ASP A 147 12.80 -11.74 8.78
N LYS A 148 11.55 -12.22 8.94
CA LYS A 148 10.76 -12.86 7.87
C LYS A 148 9.88 -11.89 7.06
N GLU A 149 10.11 -10.58 7.15
CA GLU A 149 9.19 -9.57 6.60
C GLU A 149 9.41 -9.25 5.12
N SER A 150 10.56 -9.61 4.54
CA SER A 150 10.87 -9.35 3.13
C SER A 150 9.93 -10.05 2.16
N ILE A 151 9.38 -11.22 2.52
CA ILE A 151 8.42 -11.96 1.68
C ILE A 151 7.15 -11.15 1.40
N ARG A 152 6.81 -10.19 2.26
CA ARG A 152 5.58 -9.40 2.11
C ARG A 152 5.59 -8.52 0.88
N TRP A 153 6.74 -7.94 0.54
CA TRP A 153 6.85 -7.14 -0.67
C TRP A 153 6.55 -7.98 -1.92
N LEU A 154 6.93 -9.26 -1.93
CA LEU A 154 6.56 -10.19 -2.99
C LEU A 154 5.07 -10.54 -2.96
N GLU A 155 4.53 -10.93 -1.80
CA GLU A 155 3.10 -11.26 -1.66
C GLU A 155 2.20 -10.10 -2.09
N GLU A 156 2.58 -8.87 -1.78
CA GLU A 156 1.82 -7.67 -2.11
C GLU A 156 1.99 -7.28 -3.59
N TYR A 157 3.17 -7.48 -4.17
CA TYR A 157 3.33 -7.38 -5.63
C TYR A 157 2.44 -8.41 -6.34
N GLN A 158 2.34 -9.65 -5.83
CA GLN A 158 1.45 -10.67 -6.35
C GLN A 158 -0.02 -10.23 -6.29
N ARG A 159 -0.46 -9.62 -5.18
CA ARG A 159 -1.82 -9.06 -5.06
C ARG A 159 -2.09 -7.96 -6.08
N VAL A 160 -1.15 -7.06 -6.32
CA VAL A 160 -1.28 -6.04 -7.37
C VAL A 160 -1.35 -6.69 -8.75
N ASN A 161 -0.60 -7.77 -9.00
CA ASN A 161 -0.69 -8.54 -10.25
C ASN A 161 -2.03 -9.25 -10.41
N GLU A 162 -2.64 -9.79 -9.34
CA GLU A 162 -4.00 -10.33 -9.40
C GLU A 162 -5.00 -9.27 -9.88
N GLN A 163 -4.90 -8.04 -9.36
CA GLN A 163 -5.73 -6.92 -9.82
C GLN A 163 -5.43 -6.54 -11.29
N GLN A 164 -4.15 -6.55 -11.68
CA GLN A 164 -3.74 -6.30 -13.08
C GLN A 164 -4.35 -7.34 -14.03
N GLN A 165 -4.35 -8.61 -13.64
CA GLN A 165 -4.94 -9.69 -14.43
C GLN A 165 -6.46 -9.53 -14.55
N LEU A 166 -7.15 -9.18 -13.45
CA LEU A 166 -8.60 -8.89 -13.49
C LEU A 166 -8.95 -7.73 -14.44
N LEU A 167 -8.12 -6.68 -14.48
CA LEU A 167 -8.31 -5.57 -15.43
C LEU A 167 -8.19 -6.05 -16.88
N GLN A 168 -7.18 -6.89 -17.18
CA GLN A 168 -6.98 -7.47 -18.51
C GLN A 168 -8.13 -8.39 -18.93
N GLU A 169 -8.59 -9.26 -18.03
CA GLU A 169 -9.74 -10.14 -18.27
C GLU A 169 -11.02 -9.37 -18.57
N GLN A 170 -11.17 -8.18 -18.00
CA GLN A 170 -12.29 -7.27 -18.24
C GLN A 170 -12.09 -6.35 -19.47
N GLY A 171 -10.96 -6.46 -20.16
CA GLY A 171 -10.62 -5.62 -21.31
C GLY A 171 -10.36 -4.15 -20.96
N VAL A 172 -10.02 -3.86 -19.70
CA VAL A 172 -9.74 -2.52 -19.21
C VAL A 172 -8.27 -2.17 -19.41
N GLN A 173 -8.01 -1.02 -20.04
CA GLN A 173 -6.66 -0.54 -20.34
C GLN A 173 -6.08 0.32 -19.21
N THR A 174 -6.06 -0.23 -18.00
CA THR A 174 -5.41 0.38 -16.83
C THR A 174 -4.13 -0.40 -16.52
N GLN A 175 -3.01 0.31 -16.43
CA GLN A 175 -1.73 -0.24 -15.96
C GLN A 175 -1.51 0.15 -14.50
N LEU A 176 -1.30 -0.86 -13.65
CA LEU A 176 -0.93 -0.67 -12.26
C LEU A 176 0.59 -0.53 -12.13
N VAL A 177 1.03 0.37 -11.25
CA VAL A 177 2.44 0.58 -10.92
C VAL A 177 2.64 0.34 -9.43
N TYR A 178 3.15 -0.83 -9.08
CA TYR A 178 3.57 -1.16 -7.73
C TYR A 178 4.68 -0.22 -7.25
N MET A 179 4.52 0.43 -6.10
CA MET A 179 5.50 1.37 -5.57
C MET A 179 5.95 0.96 -4.17
N ALA A 180 7.26 0.74 -4.01
CA ALA A 180 7.87 0.41 -2.73
C ALA A 180 9.13 1.24 -2.48
N ASP A 181 9.48 1.38 -1.20
CA ASP A 181 10.69 2.06 -0.80
C ASP A 181 11.93 1.16 -0.93
N ARG A 182 12.98 1.40 -0.12
CA ARG A 182 14.21 0.63 -0.16
C ARG A 182 14.04 -0.81 0.27
N GLU A 183 13.10 -1.09 1.15
CA GLU A 183 12.87 -2.43 1.67
C GLU A 183 12.27 -3.36 0.59
N GLY A 184 11.63 -2.79 -0.43
CA GLY A 184 11.14 -3.51 -1.60
C GLY A 184 12.21 -3.84 -2.65
N ASP A 185 13.48 -3.43 -2.49
CA ASP A 185 14.56 -3.73 -3.44
C ASP A 185 15.04 -5.19 -3.29
N ILE A 186 14.18 -6.14 -3.69
CA ILE A 186 14.42 -7.59 -3.64
C ILE A 186 14.30 -8.21 -5.05
N TYR A 187 15.16 -9.19 -5.36
CA TYR A 187 15.17 -9.86 -6.67
C TYR A 187 13.87 -10.62 -6.97
N ASP A 188 13.19 -11.10 -5.94
CA ASP A 188 11.97 -11.89 -6.05
C ASP A 188 10.87 -11.16 -6.83
N ILE A 189 10.78 -9.82 -6.72
CA ILE A 189 9.82 -9.02 -7.50
C ILE A 189 10.14 -9.07 -9.01
N PHE A 190 11.42 -8.93 -9.37
CA PHE A 190 11.85 -8.99 -10.77
C PHE A 190 11.65 -10.39 -11.35
N ALA A 191 11.96 -11.43 -10.57
CA ALA A 191 11.73 -12.82 -10.95
C ALA A 191 10.23 -13.10 -11.14
N GLU A 192 9.37 -12.56 -10.28
CA GLU A 192 7.93 -12.74 -10.37
C GLU A 192 7.35 -12.09 -11.62
N GLN A 193 7.75 -10.85 -11.95
CA GLN A 193 7.37 -10.23 -13.22
C GLN A 193 7.75 -11.14 -14.39
N ARG A 194 8.99 -11.63 -14.40
CA ARG A 194 9.47 -12.47 -15.49
C ARG A 194 8.69 -13.78 -15.61
N ASN A 195 8.26 -14.36 -14.49
CA ASN A 195 7.42 -15.54 -14.46
C ASN A 195 6.04 -15.28 -15.07
N ILE A 196 5.42 -14.14 -14.77
CA ILE A 196 4.14 -13.71 -15.35
C ILE A 196 4.28 -13.51 -16.87
N GLU A 197 5.31 -12.77 -17.31
CA GLU A 197 5.59 -12.54 -18.72
C GLU A 197 5.83 -13.84 -19.50
N ASN A 198 6.55 -14.80 -18.91
CA ASN A 198 6.79 -16.11 -19.51
C ASN A 198 5.49 -16.91 -19.72
N ARG A 199 4.43 -16.63 -18.94
CA ARG A 199 3.08 -17.18 -19.15
C ARG A 199 2.25 -16.39 -20.16
N SER A 200 2.85 -15.38 -20.83
CA SER A 200 2.17 -14.46 -21.73
C SER A 200 1.04 -13.65 -21.06
N GLU A 201 1.17 -13.44 -19.75
CA GLU A 201 0.29 -12.58 -18.95
C GLU A 201 0.89 -11.17 -18.84
N VAL A 202 0.07 -10.18 -18.50
CA VAL A 202 0.51 -8.79 -18.27
C VAL A 202 0.73 -8.60 -16.77
N ALA A 203 1.96 -8.31 -16.38
CA ALA A 203 2.30 -7.92 -15.03
C ALA A 203 2.00 -6.44 -14.79
N ALA A 204 1.78 -6.08 -13.53
CA ALA A 204 1.87 -4.69 -13.09
C ALA A 204 3.32 -4.20 -13.28
N ASP A 205 3.50 -2.91 -13.56
CA ASP A 205 4.82 -2.30 -13.52
C ASP A 205 5.25 -2.09 -12.07
N TRP A 206 6.52 -1.76 -11.85
CA TRP A 206 7.02 -1.39 -10.53
C TRP A 206 7.93 -0.16 -10.57
N LEU A 207 7.93 0.60 -9.48
CA LEU A 207 8.87 1.68 -9.19
C LEU A 207 9.38 1.51 -7.76
N ILE A 208 10.60 1.00 -7.65
CA ILE A 208 11.20 0.61 -6.37
C ILE A 208 12.45 1.45 -6.13
N ARG A 209 12.59 1.98 -4.91
CA ARG A 209 13.79 2.75 -4.56
C ARG A 209 14.95 1.81 -4.30
N SER A 210 16.01 1.87 -5.11
CA SER A 210 17.19 1.03 -4.88
C SER A 210 17.84 1.25 -3.48
N GLN A 211 18.10 0.13 -2.80
CA GLN A 211 18.93 -0.04 -1.62
C GLN A 211 20.33 -0.55 -2.00
N HIS A 212 20.39 -1.53 -2.90
CA HIS A 212 21.60 -2.27 -3.25
C HIS A 212 22.30 -1.68 -4.48
N ASP A 213 23.61 -1.43 -4.38
CA ASP A 213 24.44 -1.12 -5.55
C ASP A 213 24.84 -2.43 -6.25
N ARG A 214 23.89 -2.98 -7.01
CA ARG A 214 23.99 -4.29 -7.66
C ARG A 214 25.10 -4.28 -8.70
N LYS A 215 25.74 -5.43 -8.88
CA LYS A 215 26.66 -5.66 -9.99
C LYS A 215 25.84 -6.11 -11.20
N THR A 216 26.15 -5.57 -12.37
CA THR A 216 25.44 -5.85 -13.61
C THR A 216 26.21 -6.85 -14.45
N ASP A 217 25.60 -7.33 -15.51
CA ASP A 217 26.23 -8.27 -16.45
C ASP A 217 27.45 -7.64 -17.17
N GLU A 218 27.53 -6.31 -17.21
CA GLU A 218 28.66 -5.54 -17.73
C GLU A 218 29.84 -5.40 -16.74
N ASP A 219 29.82 -6.15 -15.64
CA ASP A 219 30.80 -6.08 -14.55
C ASP A 219 30.85 -4.73 -13.80
N LYS A 220 29.89 -3.84 -14.07
CA LYS A 220 29.78 -2.50 -13.47
C LYS A 220 28.74 -2.46 -12.36
N LYS A 221 28.79 -1.42 -11.54
CA LYS A 221 27.83 -1.14 -10.47
C LYS A 221 26.70 -0.26 -10.99
N LEU A 222 25.47 -0.49 -10.53
CA LEU A 222 24.28 0.29 -10.93
C LEU A 222 24.50 1.80 -10.79
N ARG A 223 25.03 2.25 -9.65
CA ARG A 223 25.27 3.68 -9.42
C ARG A 223 26.28 4.26 -10.41
N ALA A 224 27.35 3.52 -10.69
CA ALA A 224 28.37 3.93 -11.66
C ALA A 224 27.80 4.00 -13.08
N LEU A 225 26.92 3.06 -13.47
CA LEU A 225 26.23 3.10 -14.75
C LEU A 225 25.30 4.31 -14.86
N VAL A 226 24.49 4.60 -13.83
CA VAL A 226 23.59 5.76 -13.83
C VAL A 226 24.36 7.08 -13.87
N GLU A 227 25.49 7.18 -13.17
CA GLU A 227 26.35 8.38 -13.19
C GLU A 227 26.99 8.60 -14.57
N GLN A 228 27.43 7.51 -15.21
CA GLN A 228 28.02 7.52 -16.55
C GLN A 228 26.97 7.53 -17.67
N ALA A 229 25.70 7.27 -17.35
CA ALA A 229 24.63 7.18 -18.31
C ALA A 229 24.54 8.48 -19.09
N GLN A 230 24.82 8.37 -20.38
CA GLN A 230 24.19 9.24 -21.36
C GLN A 230 22.72 8.78 -21.50
N PRO A 231 21.79 9.70 -21.78
CA PRO A 231 20.36 9.41 -21.74
C PRO A 231 19.95 8.28 -22.69
N LEU A 232 18.82 7.63 -22.40
CA LEU A 232 18.11 6.81 -23.38
C LEU A 232 17.66 7.68 -24.56
N GLY A 233 18.48 7.76 -25.61
CA GLY A 233 18.24 8.52 -26.86
C GLY A 233 19.50 9.23 -27.40
N GLU A 234 19.48 9.62 -28.69
CA GLU A 234 20.63 10.21 -29.42
C GLU A 234 21.10 11.60 -28.93
N ILE A 235 20.58 12.13 -27.82
CA ILE A 235 20.94 13.46 -27.31
C ILE A 235 21.66 13.32 -25.98
N ALA A 236 22.92 13.72 -25.93
CA ALA A 236 23.82 13.64 -24.78
C ALA A 236 23.53 14.68 -23.66
N GLN A 237 22.28 14.83 -23.21
CA GLN A 237 21.92 15.73 -22.11
C GLN A 237 21.04 15.05 -21.07
N PRO A 238 21.30 15.23 -19.75
CA PRO A 238 20.43 14.71 -18.68
C PRO A 238 18.93 14.86 -18.99
N LEU A 239 18.12 13.90 -18.53
CA LEU A 239 16.66 13.90 -18.79
C LEU A 239 16.00 15.22 -18.37
N GLY A 240 16.60 15.90 -17.38
CA GLY A 240 16.25 17.23 -16.96
C GLY A 240 16.83 17.53 -15.59
N GLU A 241 16.42 18.66 -15.03
CA GLU A 241 16.66 19.00 -13.64
C GLU A 241 15.34 19.22 -12.92
N ILE A 242 15.30 18.81 -11.65
CA ILE A 242 14.22 19.18 -10.74
C ILE A 242 14.77 20.08 -9.65
N GLU A 243 14.03 21.14 -9.35
CA GLU A 243 14.37 22.06 -8.28
C GLU A 243 13.26 22.05 -7.22
N PHE A 244 13.64 21.96 -5.96
CA PHE A 244 12.73 22.09 -4.84
C PHE A 244 13.43 22.63 -3.60
N ILE A 245 12.65 23.17 -2.67
CA ILE A 245 13.16 23.55 -1.36
C ILE A 245 13.11 22.33 -0.44
N LEU A 246 14.28 21.87 -0.01
CA LEU A 246 14.36 20.91 1.08
C LEU A 246 13.98 21.65 2.37
N PRO A 247 12.92 21.22 3.08
CA PRO A 247 12.49 21.87 4.31
C PRO A 247 13.56 21.70 5.40
N ARG A 248 13.40 22.47 6.48
CA ARG A 248 14.27 22.37 7.66
C ARG A 248 14.29 20.92 8.17
N GLY A 249 15.47 20.34 8.33
CA GLY A 249 15.62 18.98 8.85
C GLY A 249 15.29 18.89 10.33
N ARG A 250 14.92 17.69 10.77
CA ARG A 250 14.71 17.37 12.21
C ARG A 250 16.01 17.50 13.03
N ASP A 251 17.16 17.41 12.36
CA ASP A 251 18.51 17.65 12.88
C ASP A 251 18.86 19.14 13.04
N GLY A 252 17.94 20.04 12.69
CA GLY A 252 18.13 21.48 12.77
C GLY A 252 18.74 22.13 11.53
N SER A 253 19.09 21.34 10.50
CA SER A 253 19.59 21.83 9.21
C SER A 253 18.61 22.83 8.57
N LYS A 254 19.12 23.95 8.06
CA LYS A 254 18.29 25.02 7.47
C LYS A 254 17.63 24.56 6.17
N ALA A 255 16.45 25.10 5.88
CA ALA A 255 15.84 24.94 4.58
C ALA A 255 16.77 25.48 3.48
N ARG A 256 16.86 24.77 2.36
CA ARG A 256 17.78 25.10 1.27
C ARG A 256 17.22 24.69 -0.09
N PRO A 257 17.51 25.42 -1.17
CA PRO A 257 17.23 24.94 -2.51
C PRO A 257 18.07 23.71 -2.81
N VAL A 258 17.48 22.77 -3.55
CA VAL A 258 18.11 21.56 -4.05
C VAL A 258 17.79 21.47 -5.53
N VAL A 259 18.83 21.32 -6.35
CA VAL A 259 18.73 20.97 -7.76
C VAL A 259 19.19 19.52 -7.90
N GLN A 260 18.38 18.69 -8.54
CA GLN A 260 18.74 17.31 -8.84
C GLN A 260 18.70 17.10 -10.35
N THR A 261 19.79 16.58 -10.91
CA THR A 261 19.87 16.16 -12.29
C THR A 261 19.32 14.74 -12.45
N LEU A 262 18.41 14.55 -13.41
CA LEU A 262 17.80 13.25 -13.70
C LEU A 262 18.57 12.52 -14.80
N ARG A 263 18.85 11.24 -14.56
CA ARG A 263 19.51 10.32 -15.50
C ARG A 263 18.77 8.99 -15.49
N ALA A 264 18.76 8.30 -16.62
CA ALA A 264 18.24 6.95 -16.73
C ALA A 264 19.13 6.12 -17.65
N VAL A 265 19.19 4.82 -17.38
CA VAL A 265 19.88 3.81 -18.18
C VAL A 265 19.10 2.51 -18.05
N GLU A 266 18.97 1.78 -19.14
CA GLU A 266 18.44 0.43 -19.14
C GLU A 266 19.57 -0.56 -18.84
N VAL A 267 19.35 -1.43 -17.87
CA VAL A 267 20.39 -2.33 -17.36
C VAL A 267 19.83 -3.73 -17.20
N PRO A 268 20.41 -4.76 -17.84
CA PRO A 268 20.07 -6.14 -17.55
C PRO A 268 20.56 -6.51 -16.14
N LEU A 269 19.68 -7.10 -15.34
CA LEU A 269 19.97 -7.59 -14.01
C LEU A 269 19.85 -9.11 -13.97
N THR A 270 20.94 -9.79 -13.59
CA THR A 270 20.95 -11.23 -13.34
C THR A 270 20.85 -11.51 -11.84
N PRO A 271 19.97 -12.41 -11.38
CA PRO A 271 19.89 -12.79 -9.98
C PRO A 271 21.19 -13.48 -9.51
N PRO A 272 21.60 -13.27 -8.25
CA PRO A 272 22.84 -13.80 -7.69
C PRO A 272 22.77 -15.32 -7.52
N GLN A 273 23.88 -15.99 -7.82
CA GLN A 273 23.98 -17.46 -7.80
C GLN A 273 23.86 -18.09 -6.39
N SER A 274 23.96 -17.29 -5.32
CA SER A 274 24.06 -17.77 -3.93
C SER A 274 22.93 -17.33 -3.00
N GLY A 275 21.82 -16.79 -3.53
CA GLY A 275 20.67 -16.40 -2.70
C GLY A 275 20.95 -15.26 -1.71
N GLN A 276 22.05 -14.51 -1.90
CA GLN A 276 22.20 -13.21 -1.25
C GLN A 276 21.39 -12.17 -2.02
N PRO A 277 20.78 -11.19 -1.36
CA PRO A 277 20.01 -10.15 -2.03
C PRO A 277 20.83 -9.31 -3.00
#